data_AF-A0A843CVW1-F1
#
_entry.id   AF-A0A843CVW1-F1
#
_cell.length_a   1.000
_cell.length_b   1.000
_cell.length_c   1.000
_cell.angle_alpha   90.00
_cell.angle_beta   90.00
_cell.angle_gamma   90.00
#
_symmetry.space_group_name_H-M   'P 1'
#
loop_
_entity.id
_entity.type
_entity.pdbx_description
1 polymer ?
#
loop_
_entity_poly.entity_id
_entity_poly.type
_entity_poly.pdbx_seq_one_letter_code
_entity_poly.pdbx_strand_id
1 'polypeptide(L)'
;VGTSVSFTASATGGSSPYSYSWNFGDGSTGSTANPSHAYLVTGSYTATLTATDSAGKQAKTSHAISISPPTSFTLLASQKNTSVMQNFSRNITLTATSISGFTGTVTLTASVTGSGVTVKLSKTSISLNSGVQISTTLTIRTSSTTPLGIYTTTISAVSGSLSQSITIPLRVTIIGDIDGNRVVNISDLALIAISYGSTPTSANWNPYADLNHDGKIDFPDLAIAASNFNKTS
;
A
#
# COMPACT_ATOMS: atom_id res chain seq x y z
N VAL A 1 13.82 -2.38 -16.72
CA VAL A 1 14.12 -1.02 -17.26
C VAL A 1 15.34 -0.45 -16.54
N GLY A 2 16.22 0.25 -17.25
CA GLY A 2 17.34 1.01 -16.67
C GLY A 2 18.53 0.17 -16.19
N THR A 3 18.39 -1.16 -16.17
CA THR A 3 19.47 -2.11 -15.89
C THR A 3 20.30 -2.35 -17.14
N SER A 4 21.62 -2.33 -17.01
CA SER A 4 22.55 -2.62 -18.09
C SER A 4 22.48 -4.10 -18.51
N VAL A 5 22.35 -4.34 -19.81
CA VAL A 5 22.42 -5.66 -20.45
C VAL A 5 23.78 -5.78 -21.12
N SER A 6 24.51 -6.85 -20.82
CA SER A 6 25.80 -7.15 -21.44
C SER A 6 25.61 -8.02 -22.68
N PHE A 7 26.27 -7.63 -23.78
CA PHE A 7 26.26 -8.36 -25.04
C PHE A 7 27.63 -8.98 -25.30
N THR A 8 27.64 -10.12 -25.97
CA THR A 8 28.86 -10.82 -26.35
C THR A 8 28.85 -11.13 -27.84
N ALA A 9 29.90 -10.73 -28.55
CA ALA A 9 30.10 -11.10 -29.95
C ALA A 9 31.08 -12.28 -30.06
N SER A 10 30.75 -13.22 -30.95
CA SER A 10 31.68 -14.25 -31.43
C SER A 10 31.55 -14.35 -32.94
N ALA A 11 32.68 -14.31 -33.64
CA ALA A 11 32.74 -14.42 -35.09
C ALA A 11 33.72 -15.55 -35.47
N THR A 12 33.31 -16.38 -36.43
CA THR A 12 34.12 -17.50 -36.95
C THR A 12 34.10 -17.50 -38.48
N GLY A 13 35.18 -18.02 -39.09
CA GLY A 13 35.38 -17.96 -40.54
C GLY A 13 35.79 -16.57 -41.04
N GLY A 14 36.03 -16.42 -42.35
CA GLY A 14 36.48 -15.14 -42.92
C GLY A 14 37.94 -14.78 -42.59
N SER A 15 38.29 -13.50 -42.75
CA SER A 15 39.64 -12.98 -42.54
C SER A 15 39.73 -11.99 -41.37
N SER A 16 40.57 -12.30 -40.39
CA SER A 16 40.87 -11.41 -39.24
C SER A 16 41.67 -10.17 -39.68
N PRO A 17 41.52 -9.00 -39.02
CA PRO A 17 40.68 -8.71 -37.85
C PRO A 17 39.21 -8.46 -38.18
N TYR A 18 38.33 -8.68 -37.19
CA TYR A 18 36.91 -8.34 -37.27
C TYR A 18 36.62 -6.96 -36.67
N SER A 19 35.65 -6.27 -37.24
CA SER A 19 34.98 -5.12 -36.65
C SER A 19 33.53 -5.46 -36.34
N TYR A 20 32.97 -4.81 -35.31
CA TYR A 20 31.62 -5.10 -34.82
C TYR A 20 30.78 -3.83 -34.85
N SER A 21 29.51 -3.98 -35.20
CA SER A 21 28.50 -2.94 -35.10
C SER A 21 27.22 -3.54 -34.52
N TRP A 22 26.65 -2.83 -33.56
CA TRP A 22 25.43 -3.20 -32.87
C TRP A 22 24.34 -2.17 -33.16
N ASN A 23 23.12 -2.65 -33.38
CA ASN A 23 21.91 -1.86 -33.28
C ASN A 23 21.05 -2.48 -32.17
N PHE A 24 20.72 -1.73 -31.13
CA PHE A 24 20.02 -2.29 -29.97
C PHE A 24 18.49 -2.34 -30.14
N GLY A 25 17.96 -1.85 -31.26
CA GLY A 25 16.54 -1.85 -31.58
C GLY A 25 15.75 -0.68 -30.99
N ASP A 26 16.39 0.19 -30.20
CA ASP A 26 15.80 1.38 -29.58
C ASP A 26 16.33 2.71 -30.19
N GLY A 27 17.03 2.61 -31.32
CA GLY A 27 17.67 3.74 -32.00
C GLY A 27 19.12 3.99 -31.59
N SER A 28 19.62 3.32 -30.54
CA SER A 28 21.03 3.39 -30.14
C SER A 28 21.89 2.32 -30.81
N THR A 29 23.21 2.56 -30.85
CA THR A 29 24.20 1.70 -31.50
C THR A 29 25.44 1.49 -30.64
N GLY A 30 26.25 0.49 -30.98
CA GLY A 30 27.55 0.23 -30.35
C GLY A 30 28.56 -0.33 -31.35
N SER A 31 29.85 -0.21 -31.07
CA SER A 31 30.93 -0.60 -32.01
C SER A 31 32.00 -1.54 -31.41
N THR A 32 31.96 -1.76 -30.10
CA THR A 32 32.84 -2.74 -29.44
C THR A 32 32.32 -4.15 -29.62
N ALA A 33 33.18 -5.15 -29.51
CA ALA A 33 32.77 -6.55 -29.57
C ALA A 33 31.73 -6.90 -28.49
N ASN A 34 31.98 -6.47 -27.24
CA ASN A 34 31.15 -6.80 -26.07
C ASN A 34 30.64 -5.51 -25.39
N PRO A 35 29.67 -4.79 -25.99
CA PRO A 35 29.12 -3.59 -25.38
C PRO A 35 28.18 -3.94 -24.23
N SER A 36 27.90 -2.93 -23.41
CA SER A 36 26.80 -2.94 -22.45
C SER A 36 25.79 -1.85 -22.80
N HIS A 37 24.50 -2.15 -22.74
CA HIS A 37 23.44 -1.20 -23.09
C HIS A 37 22.27 -1.25 -22.11
N ALA A 38 21.68 -0.10 -21.79
CA ALA A 38 20.56 0.01 -20.86
C ALA A 38 19.32 0.57 -21.57
N TYR A 39 18.24 -0.21 -21.58
CA TYR A 39 16.95 0.19 -22.14
C TYR A 39 16.14 1.01 -21.13
N LEU A 40 15.80 2.24 -21.49
CA LEU A 40 15.09 3.18 -20.60
C LEU A 40 13.57 3.08 -20.68
N VAL A 41 13.04 2.46 -21.74
CA VAL A 41 11.59 2.29 -21.96
C VAL A 41 11.26 0.80 -21.95
N THR A 42 10.07 0.46 -21.45
CA THR A 42 9.57 -0.92 -21.50
C THR A 42 9.16 -1.26 -22.93
N GLY A 43 9.44 -2.48 -23.36
CA GLY A 43 9.08 -2.92 -24.71
C GLY A 43 9.86 -4.15 -25.15
N SER A 44 9.57 -4.59 -26.36
CA SER A 44 10.32 -5.63 -27.03
C SER A 44 11.27 -4.97 -28.03
N TYR A 45 12.55 -5.31 -27.92
CA TYR A 45 13.62 -4.81 -28.77
C TYR A 45 14.29 -5.98 -29.50
N THR A 46 14.82 -5.70 -30.68
CA THR A 46 15.64 -6.67 -31.43
C THR A 46 17.04 -6.11 -31.52
N ALA A 47 17.96 -6.68 -30.75
CA ALA A 47 19.37 -6.32 -30.83
C ALA A 47 20.03 -7.09 -31.98
N THR A 48 20.65 -6.38 -32.91
CA THR A 48 21.30 -6.94 -34.09
C THR A 48 22.80 -6.66 -34.05
N LEU A 49 23.60 -7.73 -34.11
CA LEU A 49 25.04 -7.67 -34.32
C LEU A 49 25.34 -7.80 -35.82
N THR A 50 26.25 -6.96 -36.31
CA THR A 50 26.91 -7.11 -37.60
C THR A 50 28.42 -7.22 -37.36
N ALA A 51 29.01 -8.34 -37.76
CA ALA A 51 30.47 -8.53 -37.75
C ALA A 51 30.98 -8.40 -39.19
N THR A 52 32.05 -7.61 -39.39
CA THR A 52 32.69 -7.41 -40.69
C THR A 52 34.13 -7.88 -40.62
N ASP A 53 34.53 -8.76 -41.53
CA ASP A 53 35.90 -9.25 -41.65
C ASP A 53 36.81 -8.27 -42.43
N SER A 54 38.12 -8.51 -42.46
CA SER A 54 39.09 -7.61 -43.12
C SER A 54 38.93 -7.56 -44.64
N ALA A 55 38.20 -8.51 -45.24
CA ALA A 55 37.86 -8.53 -46.66
C ALA A 55 36.52 -7.84 -46.95
N GLY A 56 35.87 -7.25 -45.94
CA GLY A 56 34.60 -6.55 -46.05
C GLY A 56 33.37 -7.45 -46.06
N LYS A 57 33.52 -8.77 -45.80
CA LYS A 57 32.38 -9.69 -45.71
C LYS A 57 31.68 -9.51 -44.38
N GLN A 58 30.35 -9.54 -44.41
CA GLN A 58 29.51 -9.29 -43.25
C GLN A 58 28.67 -10.51 -42.87
N ALA A 59 28.55 -10.76 -41.57
CA ALA A 59 27.58 -11.68 -40.98
C ALA A 59 26.71 -10.93 -39.98
N LYS A 60 25.42 -11.27 -39.93
CA LYS A 60 24.45 -10.65 -39.02
C LYS A 60 23.73 -11.70 -38.18
N THR A 61 23.50 -11.39 -36.91
CA THR A 61 22.63 -12.17 -36.02
C THR A 61 21.79 -11.23 -35.18
N SER A 62 20.62 -11.69 -34.72
CA SER A 62 19.70 -10.88 -33.91
C SER A 62 19.17 -11.65 -32.71
N HIS A 63 18.89 -10.93 -31.63
CA HIS A 63 18.31 -11.48 -30.41
C HIS A 63 17.17 -10.59 -29.91
N ALA A 64 16.04 -11.21 -29.54
CA ALA A 64 14.91 -10.51 -28.97
C ALA A 64 15.14 -10.25 -27.48
N ILE A 65 14.85 -9.03 -27.03
CA ILE A 65 15.01 -8.58 -25.65
C ILE A 65 13.69 -7.99 -25.20
N SER A 66 13.13 -8.51 -24.11
CA SER A 66 11.90 -8.00 -23.50
C SER A 66 12.23 -7.23 -22.22
N ILE A 67 11.90 -5.94 -22.20
CA ILE A 67 12.14 -5.05 -21.07
C ILE A 67 10.82 -4.79 -20.35
N SER A 68 10.70 -5.35 -19.15
CA SER A 68 9.56 -5.16 -18.25
C SER A 68 9.78 -4.00 -17.27
N PRO A 69 8.70 -3.39 -16.75
CA PRO A 69 8.80 -2.41 -15.66
C PRO A 69 9.51 -3.01 -14.44
N PRO A 70 10.14 -2.20 -13.57
CA PRO A 70 10.68 -2.68 -12.31
C PRO A 70 9.63 -3.40 -11.47
N THR A 71 10.00 -4.52 -10.86
CA THR A 71 9.13 -5.21 -9.89
C THR A 71 8.89 -4.31 -8.68
N SER A 72 7.65 -4.27 -8.20
CA SER A 72 7.28 -3.45 -7.05
C SER A 72 6.04 -4.00 -6.36
N PHE A 73 5.56 -3.33 -5.33
CA PHE A 73 4.26 -3.58 -4.74
C PHE A 73 3.58 -2.25 -4.40
N THR A 74 2.26 -2.27 -4.27
CA THR A 74 1.49 -1.14 -3.72
C THR A 74 0.97 -1.50 -2.34
N LEU A 75 0.67 -0.47 -1.55
CA LEU A 75 -0.05 -0.59 -0.29
C LEU A 75 -1.19 0.43 -0.29
N LEU A 76 -2.41 -0.02 -0.05
CA LEU A 76 -3.61 0.84 0.00
C LEU A 76 -4.41 0.55 1.26
N ALA A 77 -5.05 1.58 1.80
CA ALA A 77 -6.06 1.43 2.86
C ALA A 77 -7.47 1.52 2.26
N SER A 78 -8.43 0.82 2.86
CA SER A 78 -9.84 0.91 2.48
C SER A 78 -10.45 2.29 2.76
N GLN A 79 -9.80 3.11 3.59
CA GLN A 79 -10.23 4.46 3.95
C GLN A 79 -9.04 5.44 3.83
N LYS A 80 -9.29 6.62 3.25
CA LYS A 80 -8.29 7.70 3.16
C LYS A 80 -8.21 8.56 4.42
N ASN A 81 -9.27 8.58 5.21
CA ASN A 81 -9.40 9.25 6.49
C ASN A 81 -10.36 8.46 7.37
N THR A 82 -10.31 8.67 8.67
CA THR A 82 -11.20 7.95 9.58
C THR A 82 -11.49 8.76 10.85
N SER A 83 -12.56 8.38 11.56
CA SER A 83 -12.95 8.98 12.85
C SER A 83 -13.22 7.88 13.86
N VAL A 84 -12.71 8.02 15.09
CA VAL A 84 -12.93 7.05 16.17
C VAL A 84 -13.29 7.83 17.43
N MET A 85 -14.45 7.54 18.01
CA MET A 85 -14.83 8.10 19.32
C MET A 85 -13.84 7.68 20.40
N GLN A 86 -13.72 8.43 21.49
CA GLN A 86 -13.02 7.98 22.69
C GLN A 86 -13.59 6.64 23.19
N ASN A 87 -12.72 5.76 23.70
CA ASN A 87 -13.05 4.42 24.16
C ASN A 87 -13.57 3.46 23.06
N PHE A 88 -13.38 3.77 21.78
CA PHE A 88 -13.80 2.91 20.67
C PHE A 88 -12.61 2.34 19.90
N SER A 89 -12.93 1.35 19.06
CA SER A 89 -11.98 0.81 18.09
C SER A 89 -12.55 0.82 16.69
N ARG A 90 -11.66 0.85 15.70
CA ARG A 90 -12.02 0.75 14.30
C ARG A 90 -11.00 -0.09 13.54
N ASN A 91 -11.51 -0.98 12.70
CA ASN A 91 -10.71 -1.78 11.81
C ASN A 91 -10.66 -1.13 10.43
N ILE A 92 -9.46 -1.04 9.86
CA ILE A 92 -9.20 -0.61 8.49
C ILE A 92 -8.53 -1.78 7.75
N THR A 93 -9.03 -2.08 6.55
CA THR A 93 -8.41 -3.09 5.69
C THR A 93 -7.25 -2.45 4.94
N LEU A 94 -6.08 -3.08 5.00
CA LEU A 94 -4.91 -2.73 4.22
C LEU A 94 -4.72 -3.80 3.16
N THR A 95 -4.56 -3.40 1.90
CA THR A 95 -4.35 -4.29 0.76
C THR A 95 -2.99 -4.01 0.15
N ALA A 96 -2.14 -5.02 0.08
CA ALA A 96 -0.92 -4.96 -0.70
C ALA A 96 -1.08 -5.76 -2.00
N THR A 97 -0.56 -5.21 -3.10
CA THR A 97 -0.69 -5.81 -4.44
C THR A 97 0.68 -5.93 -5.09
N SER A 98 1.00 -7.12 -5.59
CA SER A 98 2.19 -7.35 -6.42
C SER A 98 2.10 -6.60 -7.75
N ILE A 99 3.19 -5.93 -8.14
CA ILE A 99 3.33 -5.18 -9.40
C ILE A 99 4.48 -5.77 -10.22
N SER A 100 4.23 -5.94 -11.52
CA SER A 100 5.23 -6.34 -12.51
C SER A 100 6.01 -7.61 -12.16
N GLY A 101 5.34 -8.57 -11.53
CA GLY A 101 5.92 -9.87 -11.19
C GLY A 101 6.61 -9.95 -9.84
N PHE A 102 6.46 -8.94 -8.98
CA PHE A 102 7.04 -8.97 -7.64
C PHE A 102 6.61 -10.20 -6.84
N THR A 103 7.61 -10.92 -6.33
CA THR A 103 7.46 -12.00 -5.36
C THR A 103 8.35 -11.69 -4.17
N GLY A 104 7.84 -11.87 -2.96
CA GLY A 104 8.63 -11.57 -1.77
C GLY A 104 7.80 -11.33 -0.53
N THR A 105 8.51 -11.16 0.58
CA THR A 105 7.91 -10.83 1.87
C THR A 105 7.94 -9.32 2.08
N VAL A 106 6.78 -8.74 2.39
CA VAL A 106 6.61 -7.33 2.75
C VAL A 106 6.38 -7.22 4.25
N THR A 107 7.29 -6.55 4.95
CA THR A 107 7.17 -6.23 6.37
C THR A 107 6.36 -4.95 6.54
N LEU A 108 5.35 -4.99 7.40
CA LEU A 108 4.46 -3.88 7.71
C LEU A 108 4.74 -3.36 9.12
N THR A 109 4.79 -2.04 9.23
CA THR A 109 4.85 -1.31 10.50
C THR A 109 3.76 -0.26 10.52
N ALA A 110 3.22 0.02 11.71
CA ALA A 110 2.23 1.06 11.91
C ALA A 110 2.62 1.93 13.10
N SER A 111 2.40 3.23 12.97
CA SER A 111 2.65 4.22 14.01
C SER A 111 1.55 5.28 13.99
N VAL A 112 1.36 5.97 15.10
CA VAL A 112 0.41 7.08 15.22
C VAL A 112 1.05 8.20 16.04
N THR A 113 0.79 9.45 15.65
CA THR A 113 1.26 10.63 16.38
C THR A 113 0.49 10.83 17.69
N GLY A 114 1.13 11.31 18.75
CA GLY A 114 0.43 11.66 20.01
C GLY A 114 0.17 10.48 20.94
N SER A 115 -0.44 10.77 22.09
CA SER A 115 -0.72 9.78 23.15
C SER A 115 -2.20 9.37 23.17
N GLY A 116 -2.49 8.17 23.68
CA GLY A 116 -3.87 7.69 23.89
C GLY A 116 -4.50 6.95 22.71
N VAL A 117 -3.91 7.05 21.52
CA VAL A 117 -4.25 6.19 20.37
C VAL A 117 -3.27 5.04 20.27
N THR A 118 -3.78 3.83 20.09
CA THR A 118 -2.96 2.65 19.78
C THR A 118 -3.33 2.09 18.41
N VAL A 119 -2.33 1.57 17.70
CA VAL A 119 -2.51 0.94 16.39
C VAL A 119 -1.91 -0.46 16.42
N LYS A 120 -2.65 -1.44 15.88
CA LYS A 120 -2.23 -2.84 15.85
C LYS A 120 -2.52 -3.45 14.50
N LEU A 121 -1.50 -4.05 13.89
CA LEU A 121 -1.66 -4.84 12.67
C LEU A 121 -2.02 -6.29 13.04
N SER A 122 -2.95 -6.91 12.32
CA SER A 122 -3.24 -8.34 12.46
C SER A 122 -2.13 -9.21 11.88
N LYS A 123 -1.40 -8.70 10.88
CA LYS A 123 -0.16 -9.27 10.35
C LYS A 123 0.88 -8.18 10.17
N THR A 124 2.09 -8.41 10.68
CA THR A 124 3.26 -7.53 10.46
C THR A 124 4.11 -7.97 9.28
N SER A 125 3.76 -9.08 8.63
CA SER A 125 4.47 -9.62 7.47
C SER A 125 3.49 -10.30 6.53
N ILE A 126 3.61 -10.05 5.22
CA ILE A 126 2.79 -10.64 4.16
C ILE A 126 3.67 -11.14 3.03
N SER A 127 3.40 -12.35 2.52
CA SER A 127 4.15 -12.93 1.41
C SER A 127 3.37 -12.77 0.11
N LEU A 128 3.82 -11.88 -0.76
CA LEU A 128 3.20 -11.65 -2.06
C LEU A 128 3.79 -12.60 -3.11
N ASN A 129 2.91 -13.19 -3.91
CA ASN A 129 3.25 -13.87 -5.14
C ASN A 129 2.94 -12.95 -6.34
N SER A 130 3.53 -13.26 -7.49
CA SER A 130 3.33 -12.50 -8.73
C SER A 130 1.84 -12.33 -9.05
N GLY A 131 1.40 -11.08 -9.20
CA GLY A 131 0.01 -10.74 -9.53
C GLY A 131 -1.01 -10.93 -8.40
N VAL A 132 -0.57 -11.32 -7.19
CA VAL A 132 -1.47 -11.58 -6.05
C VAL A 132 -1.67 -10.31 -5.22
N GLN A 133 -2.86 -10.21 -4.62
CA GLN A 133 -3.19 -9.24 -3.58
C GLN A 133 -3.42 -9.94 -2.25
N ILE A 134 -2.94 -9.34 -1.17
CA ILE A 134 -3.16 -9.83 0.19
C ILE A 134 -3.68 -8.70 1.06
N SER A 135 -4.70 -8.99 1.86
CA SER A 135 -5.26 -8.07 2.84
C SER A 135 -4.82 -8.40 4.27
N THR A 136 -4.63 -7.36 5.08
CA THR A 136 -4.50 -7.42 6.53
C THR A 136 -5.37 -6.33 7.17
N THR A 137 -5.48 -6.36 8.50
CA THR A 137 -6.31 -5.42 9.25
C THR A 137 -5.43 -4.57 10.15
N LEU A 138 -5.61 -3.25 10.06
CA LEU A 138 -5.13 -2.29 11.03
C LEU A 138 -6.28 -1.99 12.01
N THR A 139 -6.10 -2.31 13.29
CA THR A 139 -7.01 -1.89 14.34
C THR A 139 -6.47 -0.64 15.01
N ILE A 140 -7.25 0.43 14.97
CA ILE A 140 -7.05 1.66 15.74
C ILE A 140 -7.90 1.55 17.00
N ARG A 141 -7.32 1.82 18.18
CA ARG A 141 -8.08 1.92 19.44
C ARG A 141 -7.78 3.24 20.13
N THR A 142 -8.81 3.84 20.70
CA THR A 142 -8.74 4.96 21.61
C THR A 142 -9.08 4.48 23.03
N SER A 143 -8.60 5.18 24.04
CA SER A 143 -9.06 5.09 25.43
C SER A 143 -10.07 6.21 25.75
N SER A 144 -10.76 6.10 26.89
CA SER A 144 -11.65 7.15 27.42
C SER A 144 -10.95 8.48 27.71
N THR A 145 -9.62 8.48 27.87
CA THR A 145 -8.81 9.67 28.16
C THR A 145 -8.01 10.18 26.96
N THR A 146 -8.22 9.60 25.78
CA THR A 146 -7.54 10.03 24.56
C THR A 146 -7.90 11.48 24.22
N PRO A 147 -6.93 12.40 24.09
CA PRO A 147 -7.24 13.78 23.74
C PRO A 147 -8.02 13.88 22.43
N LEU A 148 -9.01 14.77 22.36
CA LEU A 148 -9.74 15.05 21.13
C LEU A 148 -8.80 15.76 20.13
N GLY A 149 -9.03 15.53 18.85
CA GLY A 149 -8.27 16.21 17.79
C GLY A 149 -7.87 15.31 16.63
N ILE A 150 -6.86 15.76 15.90
CA ILE A 150 -6.38 15.08 14.70
C ILE A 150 -5.06 14.39 14.99
N TYR A 151 -5.02 13.12 14.61
CA TYR A 151 -3.91 12.20 14.72
C TYR A 151 -3.53 11.76 13.31
N THR A 152 -2.26 11.42 13.13
CA THR A 152 -1.75 10.93 11.85
C THR A 152 -1.27 9.51 12.04
N THR A 153 -1.97 8.55 11.44
CA THR A 153 -1.54 7.15 11.42
C THR A 153 -0.70 6.91 10.18
N THR A 154 0.52 6.43 10.34
CA THR A 154 1.43 6.10 9.24
C THR A 154 1.68 4.60 9.20
N ILE A 155 1.49 4.01 8.03
CA ILE A 155 1.76 2.61 7.75
C ILE A 155 2.90 2.55 6.74
N SER A 156 3.95 1.82 7.07
CA SER A 156 5.10 1.61 6.18
C SER A 156 5.21 0.14 5.84
N ALA A 157 5.39 -0.13 4.56
CA ALA A 157 5.61 -1.45 3.98
C ALA A 157 6.99 -1.49 3.34
N VAL A 158 7.80 -2.49 3.67
CA VAL A 158 9.19 -2.61 3.22
C VAL A 158 9.49 -4.03 2.76
N SER A 159 10.19 -4.17 1.63
CA SER A 159 10.77 -5.43 1.16
C SER A 159 12.13 -5.16 0.50
N GLY A 160 13.22 -5.46 1.21
CA GLY A 160 14.57 -5.07 0.79
C GLY A 160 14.68 -3.55 0.65
N SER A 161 15.03 -3.06 -0.55
CA SER A 161 15.10 -1.63 -0.88
C SER A 161 13.77 -1.03 -1.32
N LEU A 162 12.74 -1.84 -1.58
CA LEU A 162 11.41 -1.36 -1.97
C LEU A 162 10.65 -0.93 -0.72
N SER A 163 10.08 0.27 -0.75
CA SER A 163 9.24 0.78 0.33
C SER A 163 8.01 1.50 -0.21
N GLN A 164 6.90 1.36 0.50
CA GLN A 164 5.67 2.13 0.33
C GLN A 164 5.26 2.67 1.69
N SER A 165 4.71 3.87 1.72
CA SER A 165 4.14 4.44 2.95
C SER A 165 2.81 5.09 2.64
N ILE A 166 1.84 4.88 3.51
CA ILE A 166 0.53 5.53 3.45
C ILE A 166 0.22 6.19 4.79
N THR A 167 -0.56 7.25 4.72
CA THR A 167 -0.99 8.01 5.88
C THR A 167 -2.50 8.07 5.92
N ILE A 168 -3.08 7.79 7.10
CA ILE A 168 -4.51 7.87 7.35
C ILE A 168 -4.71 8.91 8.47
N PRO A 169 -5.20 10.12 8.14
CA PRO A 169 -5.65 11.07 9.14
C PRO A 169 -6.79 10.45 9.95
N LEU A 170 -6.61 10.44 11.26
CA LEU A 170 -7.55 9.96 12.25
C LEU A 170 -8.06 11.16 13.03
N ARG A 171 -9.38 11.34 13.10
CA ARG A 171 -10.00 12.23 14.09
C ARG A 171 -10.42 11.42 15.30
N VAL A 172 -10.06 11.87 16.49
CA VAL A 172 -10.65 11.36 17.74
C VAL A 172 -11.80 12.28 18.12
N THR A 173 -13.02 11.74 18.17
CA THR A 173 -14.22 12.47 18.61
C THR A 173 -14.60 12.12 20.03
N ILE A 174 -15.39 12.99 20.64
CA ILE A 174 -15.91 12.79 21.97
C ILE A 174 -16.83 11.56 22.02
N ILE A 175 -16.82 10.85 23.14
CA ILE A 175 -17.75 9.76 23.37
C ILE A 175 -19.20 10.29 23.37
N GLY A 176 -20.09 9.58 22.68
CA GLY A 176 -21.48 9.99 22.50
C GLY A 176 -21.78 10.79 21.23
N ASP A 177 -20.78 11.11 20.39
CA ASP A 177 -20.97 11.65 19.02
C ASP A 177 -21.23 10.49 18.05
N ILE A 178 -22.45 9.95 18.08
CA ILE A 178 -22.84 8.71 17.40
C ILE A 178 -22.98 8.91 15.90
N ASP A 179 -23.48 10.07 15.47
CA ASP A 179 -23.64 10.39 14.04
C ASP A 179 -22.36 10.96 13.40
N GLY A 180 -21.36 11.29 14.21
CA GLY A 180 -20.05 11.80 13.78
C GLY A 180 -20.08 13.25 13.30
N ASN A 181 -21.11 14.02 13.64
CA ASN A 181 -21.23 15.44 13.31
C ASN A 181 -20.30 16.34 14.16
N ARG A 182 -19.59 15.77 15.13
CA ARG A 182 -18.62 16.42 16.05
C ARG A 182 -19.25 17.16 17.22
N VAL A 183 -20.54 16.97 17.49
CA VAL A 183 -21.29 17.61 18.57
C VAL A 183 -22.25 16.62 19.16
N VAL A 184 -22.12 16.31 20.46
CA VAL A 184 -23.12 15.46 21.13
C VAL A 184 -24.39 16.28 21.34
N ASN A 185 -25.45 15.93 20.63
CA ASN A 185 -26.71 16.64 20.67
C ASN A 185 -27.91 15.68 20.68
N ILE A 186 -29.11 16.21 20.47
CA ILE A 186 -30.34 15.42 20.55
C ILE A 186 -30.40 14.31 19.49
N SER A 187 -29.74 14.50 18.34
CA SER A 187 -29.62 13.48 17.29
C SER A 187 -28.88 12.24 17.80
N ASP A 188 -27.80 12.44 18.56
CA ASP A 188 -27.04 11.33 19.13
C ASP A 188 -27.82 10.58 20.19
N LEU A 189 -28.48 11.30 21.09
CA LEU A 189 -29.35 10.69 22.10
C LEU A 189 -30.50 9.92 21.46
N ALA A 190 -31.06 10.43 20.35
CA ALA A 190 -32.10 9.75 19.60
C ALA A 190 -31.58 8.44 18.97
N LEU A 191 -30.35 8.41 18.45
CA LEU A 191 -29.74 7.19 17.92
C LEU A 191 -29.55 6.12 19.00
N ILE A 192 -29.20 6.50 20.22
CA ILE A 192 -29.15 5.58 21.36
C ILE A 192 -30.55 5.08 21.71
N ALA A 193 -31.54 5.98 21.78
CA ALA A 193 -32.92 5.63 22.10
C ALA A 193 -33.56 4.69 21.07
N ILE A 194 -33.27 4.84 19.77
CA ILE A 194 -33.74 3.94 18.70
C ILE A 194 -33.19 2.51 18.87
N SER A 195 -31.99 2.39 19.44
CA SER A 195 -31.34 1.10 19.71
C SER A 195 -31.55 0.61 21.15
N TYR A 196 -32.36 1.27 21.97
CA TYR A 196 -32.53 0.93 23.38
C TYR A 196 -33.05 -0.49 23.60
N GLY A 197 -32.47 -1.19 24.56
CA GLY A 197 -32.75 -2.59 24.90
C GLY A 197 -32.17 -3.62 23.92
N SER A 198 -31.45 -3.18 22.88
CA SER A 198 -30.89 -4.08 21.86
C SER A 198 -29.57 -4.71 22.32
N THR A 199 -29.23 -5.83 21.66
CA THR A 199 -27.98 -6.60 21.85
C THR A 199 -27.36 -6.89 20.48
N PRO A 200 -26.12 -7.40 20.37
CA PRO A 200 -25.46 -7.62 19.07
C PRO A 200 -26.21 -8.48 18.05
N THR A 201 -27.21 -9.27 18.46
CA THR A 201 -28.04 -10.08 17.57
C THR A 201 -29.34 -9.40 17.15
N SER A 202 -29.68 -8.26 17.76
CA SER A 202 -30.90 -7.50 17.48
C SER A 202 -30.79 -6.73 16.16
N ALA A 203 -31.88 -6.64 15.42
CA ALA A 203 -31.90 -5.96 14.11
C ALA A 203 -31.63 -4.44 14.19
N ASN A 204 -31.98 -3.81 15.30
CA ASN A 204 -31.75 -2.38 15.57
C ASN A 204 -30.44 -2.13 16.34
N TRP A 205 -29.55 -3.11 16.44
CA TRP A 205 -28.25 -2.95 17.10
C TRP A 205 -27.39 -1.90 16.38
N ASN A 206 -26.99 -0.88 17.12
CA ASN A 206 -25.97 0.06 16.67
C ASN A 206 -24.74 -0.10 17.58
N PRO A 207 -23.64 -0.72 17.10
CA PRO A 207 -22.47 -0.96 17.95
C PRO A 207 -21.80 0.33 18.45
N TYR A 208 -22.10 1.49 17.85
CA TYR A 208 -21.59 2.78 18.33
C TYR A 208 -22.41 3.36 19.50
N ALA A 209 -23.62 2.86 19.74
CA ALA A 209 -24.48 3.29 20.83
C ALA A 209 -24.28 2.48 22.13
N ASP A 210 -23.53 1.36 22.09
CA ASP A 210 -23.02 0.66 23.28
C ASP A 210 -21.72 1.35 23.70
N LEU A 211 -21.85 2.41 24.52
CA LEU A 211 -20.77 3.30 24.91
C LEU A 211 -19.92 2.72 26.05
N ASN A 212 -20.49 1.84 26.87
CA ASN A 212 -19.80 1.18 27.97
C ASN A 212 -19.20 -0.20 27.59
N HIS A 213 -19.53 -0.72 26.39
CA HIS A 213 -19.09 -2.00 25.82
C HIS A 213 -19.53 -3.22 26.62
N ASP A 214 -20.73 -3.18 27.22
CA ASP A 214 -21.29 -4.30 27.99
C ASP A 214 -22.14 -5.27 27.15
N GLY A 215 -22.33 -4.96 25.86
CA GLY A 215 -23.09 -5.79 24.91
C GLY A 215 -24.60 -5.55 24.99
N LYS A 216 -25.03 -4.47 25.63
CA LYS A 216 -26.42 -3.99 25.64
C LYS A 216 -26.42 -2.49 25.39
N ILE A 217 -27.53 -1.99 24.86
CA ILE A 217 -27.76 -0.54 24.74
C ILE A 217 -28.86 -0.19 25.73
N ASP A 218 -28.52 0.52 26.80
CA ASP A 218 -29.45 0.82 27.88
C ASP A 218 -29.20 2.19 28.54
N PHE A 219 -29.68 2.37 29.77
CA PHE A 219 -29.63 3.66 30.46
C PHE A 219 -28.18 4.14 30.71
N PRO A 220 -27.25 3.30 31.17
CA PRO A 220 -25.81 3.60 31.17
C PRO A 220 -25.29 4.30 29.91
N ASP A 221 -25.61 3.80 28.72
CA ASP A 221 -25.14 4.41 27.47
C ASP A 221 -25.74 5.79 27.26
N LEU A 222 -27.06 5.90 27.46
CA LEU A 222 -27.74 7.18 27.37
C LEU A 222 -27.17 8.20 28.38
N ALA A 223 -26.84 7.76 29.59
CA ALA A 223 -26.23 8.60 30.62
C ALA A 223 -24.83 9.08 30.23
N ILE A 224 -24.00 8.20 29.61
CA ILE A 224 -22.68 8.58 29.10
C ILE A 224 -22.82 9.66 28.02
N ALA A 225 -23.71 9.49 27.05
CA ALA A 225 -23.94 10.50 26.01
C ALA A 225 -24.50 11.80 26.60
N ALA A 226 -25.49 11.72 27.50
CA ALA A 226 -26.09 12.87 28.15
C ALA A 226 -25.07 13.68 28.98
N SER A 227 -24.10 13.03 29.62
CA SER A 227 -23.01 13.70 30.35
C SER A 227 -22.06 14.52 29.44
N ASN A 228 -22.14 14.29 28.13
CA ASN A 228 -21.37 15.00 27.10
C ASN A 228 -22.24 15.91 26.22
N PHE A 229 -23.52 16.09 26.54
CA PHE A 229 -24.43 16.91 25.75
C PHE A 229 -23.91 18.34 25.55
N ASN A 230 -24.05 18.86 24.32
CA ASN A 230 -23.52 20.13 23.82
C ASN A 230 -21.99 20.26 23.79
N LYS A 231 -21.21 19.20 24.07
CA LYS A 231 -19.76 19.22 23.88
C LYS A 231 -19.39 18.94 22.42
N THR A 232 -18.29 19.54 21.98
CA THR A 232 -17.79 19.45 20.60
C THR A 232 -16.38 18.87 20.54
N SER A 233 -16.04 18.19 19.43
CA SER A 233 -14.71 17.60 19.17
C SER A 233 -13.74 18.47 18.38
#